data_AF-A0A383EQE4-F1
#
_entry.id   AF-A0A383EQE4-F1
#
_cell.length_a   1.000
_cell.length_b   1.000
_cell.length_c   1.000
_cell.angle_alpha   90.00
_cell.angle_beta   90.00
_cell.angle_gamma   90.00
#
_symmetry.space_group_name_H-M   'P 1'
#
loop_
_entity.id
_entity.type
_entity.pdbx_description
1 polymer ?
#
loop_
_entity_poly.entity_id
_entity_poly.type
_entity_poly.pdbx_seq_one_letter_code
_entity_poly.pdbx_strand_id
1 'polypeptide(L)'
;VTFEPRLPTTSDQYPPQGDQSRLSPQPLPPGSRLGEFQVNRLLAATDSGYTYSSNNGSHLVQELFPKQLAVRDSDGISLLLWDESVNEDY
;
A
#
# COMPACT_ATOMS: atom_id res chain seq x y z
N VAL A 1 -39.93 28.21 12.82
CA VAL A 1 -39.76 26.75 12.85
C VAL A 1 -38.26 26.46 12.85
N THR A 2 -37.73 26.02 13.98
CA THR A 2 -36.30 25.72 14.16
C THR A 2 -36.04 24.31 13.66
N PHE A 3 -35.13 24.14 12.70
CA PHE A 3 -34.68 22.82 12.25
C PHE A 3 -33.40 22.46 13.02
N GLU A 4 -33.49 21.52 13.96
CA GLU A 4 -32.29 20.88 14.50
C GLU A 4 -31.77 19.86 13.48
N PRO A 5 -30.46 19.87 13.16
CA PRO A 5 -29.89 18.84 12.31
C PRO A 5 -29.76 17.55 13.12
N ARG A 6 -30.51 16.51 12.75
CA ARG A 6 -30.29 15.16 13.30
C ARG A 6 -29.02 14.59 12.66
N LEU A 7 -28.02 14.30 13.49
CA LEU A 7 -26.86 13.52 13.08
C LEU A 7 -27.34 12.12 12.64
N PRO A 8 -26.86 11.57 11.51
CA PRO A 8 -27.16 10.20 11.15
C PRO A 8 -26.51 9.26 12.17
N THR A 9 -27.34 8.54 12.94
CA THR A 9 -26.90 7.37 13.70
C THR A 9 -26.72 6.22 12.72
N THR A 10 -25.62 6.28 11.97
CA THR A 10 -25.15 5.14 11.21
C THR A 10 -24.41 4.21 12.18
N SER A 11 -25.18 3.31 12.78
CA SER A 11 -24.67 2.08 13.37
C SER A 11 -24.21 1.12 12.26
N ASP A 12 -23.41 1.60 11.30
CA ASP A 12 -22.63 0.70 10.48
C ASP A 12 -21.48 0.25 11.38
N GLN A 13 -21.58 -0.99 11.82
CA GLN A 13 -20.48 -1.72 12.42
C GLN A 13 -19.26 -1.54 11.52
N TYR A 14 -18.35 -0.67 11.92
CA TYR A 14 -16.98 -0.73 11.46
C TYR A 14 -16.55 -2.19 11.62
N PRO A 15 -15.92 -2.82 10.60
CA PRO A 15 -15.34 -4.14 10.79
C PRO A 15 -14.50 -4.10 12.07
N PRO A 16 -14.45 -5.20 12.86
CA PRO A 16 -13.73 -5.21 14.12
C PRO A 16 -12.37 -4.57 13.88
N GLN A 17 -12.00 -3.61 14.73
CA GLN A 17 -10.66 -3.02 14.77
C GLN A 17 -9.69 -4.15 15.11
N GLY A 18 -9.42 -5.00 14.11
CA GLY A 18 -8.35 -5.97 14.13
C GLY A 18 -7.11 -5.19 14.42
N ASP A 19 -6.34 -5.71 15.36
CA ASP A 19 -5.07 -5.21 15.83
C ASP A 19 -4.38 -4.39 14.72
N GLN A 20 -4.50 -3.06 14.79
CA GLN A 20 -3.94 -2.13 13.80
C GLN A 20 -2.40 -2.10 13.91
N SER A 21 -1.83 -3.04 14.68
CA SER A 21 -0.43 -3.42 14.74
C SER A 21 0.11 -3.72 13.35
N ARG A 22 0.47 -2.65 12.64
CA ARG A 22 1.23 -2.61 11.38
C ARG A 22 0.65 -3.45 10.25
N LEU A 23 -0.12 -2.80 9.39
CA LEU A 23 -0.39 -3.33 8.05
C LEU A 23 0.94 -3.46 7.30
N SER A 24 1.45 -4.68 7.21
CA SER A 24 2.62 -5.01 6.39
C SER A 24 2.13 -5.41 4.99
N PRO A 25 2.87 -5.02 3.93
CA PRO A 25 2.56 -5.52 2.60
C PRO A 25 2.61 -7.05 2.60
N GLN A 26 1.73 -7.65 1.81
CA GLN A 26 1.65 -9.10 1.63
C GLN A 26 1.62 -9.42 0.14
N PRO A 27 2.28 -10.51 -0.31
CA PRO A 27 2.29 -10.84 -1.72
C PRO A 27 0.89 -11.08 -2.28
N LEU A 28 0.65 -10.58 -3.49
CA LEU A 28 -0.60 -10.83 -4.20
C LEU A 28 -0.77 -12.33 -4.51
N PRO A 29 -1.97 -12.90 -4.27
CA PRO A 29 -2.24 -14.29 -4.59
C PRO A 29 -2.25 -14.54 -6.11
N PRO A 30 -1.97 -15.77 -6.57
CA PRO A 30 -2.15 -16.17 -7.96
C PRO A 30 -3.55 -15.82 -8.49
N GLY A 31 -3.60 -15.27 -9.70
CA GLY A 31 -4.82 -14.81 -10.34
C GLY A 31 -5.14 -13.33 -10.11
N SER A 32 -4.44 -12.65 -9.19
CA SER A 32 -4.59 -11.20 -8.97
C SER A 32 -4.31 -10.40 -10.24
N ARG A 33 -5.05 -9.32 -10.47
CA ARG A 33 -4.89 -8.43 -11.63
C ARG A 33 -4.20 -7.12 -11.24
N LEU A 34 -3.19 -6.76 -12.02
CA LEU A 34 -2.49 -5.48 -11.98
C LEU A 34 -2.60 -4.85 -13.38
N GLY A 35 -3.70 -4.13 -13.62
CA GLY A 35 -4.05 -3.64 -14.96
C GLY A 35 -4.28 -4.79 -15.94
N GLU A 36 -3.44 -4.86 -16.99
CA GLU A 36 -3.46 -5.91 -18.01
C GLU A 36 -2.65 -7.16 -17.63
N PHE A 37 -1.96 -7.14 -16.49
CA PHE A 37 -1.17 -8.26 -16.00
C PHE A 37 -1.96 -9.10 -15.01
N GLN A 38 -1.88 -10.43 -15.14
CA GLN A 38 -2.40 -11.39 -14.19
C GLN A 38 -1.25 -12.14 -13.54
N VAL A 39 -1.17 -12.09 -12.21
CA VAL A 39 -0.15 -12.77 -11.41
C VAL A 39 -0.30 -14.29 -11.54
N ASN A 40 0.77 -15.00 -11.87
CA ASN A 40 0.80 -16.47 -11.85
C ASN A 40 1.41 -17.00 -10.55
N ARG A 41 2.57 -16.46 -10.16
CA ARG A 41 3.29 -16.82 -8.94
C ARG A 41 4.28 -15.75 -8.52
N LEU A 42 4.52 -15.68 -7.22
CA LEU A 42 5.63 -14.95 -6.60
C LEU A 42 6.96 -15.62 -6.99
N LEU A 43 7.93 -14.81 -7.38
CA LEU A 43 9.30 -15.21 -7.70
C LEU A 43 10.30 -14.76 -6.63
N ALA A 44 10.12 -13.56 -6.09
CA ALA A 44 10.98 -13.01 -5.05
C ALA A 44 10.19 -12.14 -4.07
N ALA A 45 10.54 -12.23 -2.80
CA ALA A 45 10.08 -11.33 -1.75
C ALA A 45 11.28 -10.73 -1.03
N THR A 46 11.30 -9.40 -0.96
CA THR A 46 12.37 -8.61 -0.34
C THR A 46 11.74 -7.50 0.48
N ASP A 47 12.54 -6.89 1.35
CA ASP A 47 12.08 -5.72 2.13
C ASP A 47 11.70 -4.52 1.26
N SER A 48 12.14 -4.50 0.01
CA SER A 48 11.91 -3.40 -0.93
C SER A 48 10.79 -3.71 -1.93
N GLY A 49 10.17 -4.89 -1.88
CA GLY A 49 9.18 -5.26 -2.89
C GLY A 49 9.00 -6.75 -3.15
N TYR A 50 8.01 -7.03 -4.00
CA TYR A 50 7.71 -8.34 -4.53
C TYR A 50 7.89 -8.39 -6.04
N THR A 51 8.38 -9.52 -6.55
CA THR A 51 8.48 -9.78 -7.99
C THR A 51 7.64 -10.98 -8.36
N TYR A 52 6.79 -10.83 -9.38
CA TYR A 52 5.85 -11.83 -9.85
C TYR A 52 6.15 -12.21 -11.31
N SER A 53 5.95 -13.48 -11.63
CA SER A 53 5.67 -13.86 -13.01
C SER A 53 4.20 -13.59 -13.32
N SER A 54 3.93 -13.04 -14.51
CA SER A 54 2.60 -12.69 -14.96
C SER A 54 2.33 -13.18 -16.38
N ASN A 55 1.04 -13.26 -16.74
CA ASN A 55 0.56 -13.62 -18.08
C ASN A 55 1.17 -14.94 -18.59
N ASN A 56 1.11 -15.98 -17.76
CA ASN A 56 1.68 -17.31 -17.94
C ASN A 56 3.21 -17.31 -18.13
N GLY A 57 3.89 -16.43 -17.41
CA GLY A 57 5.35 -16.33 -17.42
C GLY A 57 5.93 -15.51 -18.58
N SER A 58 5.07 -14.88 -19.39
CA SER A 58 5.53 -13.99 -20.48
C SER A 58 6.03 -12.64 -19.97
N HIS A 59 5.66 -12.25 -18.74
CA HIS A 59 6.00 -10.96 -18.15
C HIS A 59 6.50 -11.10 -16.73
N LEU A 60 7.31 -10.13 -16.30
CA LEU A 60 7.66 -9.90 -14.91
C LEU A 60 6.99 -8.60 -14.45
N VAL A 61 6.36 -8.65 -13.28
CA VAL A 61 5.77 -7.47 -12.63
C VAL A 61 6.45 -7.31 -11.28
N GLN A 62 6.88 -6.09 -10.97
CA GLN A 62 7.51 -5.77 -9.70
C GLN A 62 6.67 -4.74 -8.95
N GLU A 63 6.32 -5.08 -7.72
CA GLU A 63 5.73 -4.16 -6.76
C GLU A 63 6.86 -3.61 -5.90
N LEU A 64 6.99 -2.29 -5.83
CA LEU A 64 8.09 -1.60 -5.15
C LEU A 64 7.59 -0.93 -3.87
N PHE A 65 8.26 -1.21 -2.76
CA PHE A 65 8.04 -0.58 -1.46
C PHE A 65 9.24 0.34 -1.15
N PRO A 66 9.24 1.58 -1.68
CA PRO A 66 10.33 2.51 -1.43
C PRO A 66 10.34 2.90 0.05
N LYS A 67 11.43 2.58 0.75
CA LYS A 67 11.64 3.01 2.15
C LYS A 67 11.87 4.53 2.27
N GLN A 68 12.23 5.16 1.15
CA GLN A 68 12.57 6.57 1.06
C GLN A 68 11.99 7.14 -0.24
N LEU A 69 11.26 8.24 -0.13
CA LEU A 69 10.68 8.96 -1.27
C LEU A 69 11.13 10.41 -1.21
N ALA A 70 11.84 10.89 -2.23
CA ALA A 70 12.16 12.30 -2.37
C ALA A 70 11.14 12.95 -3.32
N VAL A 71 10.37 13.90 -2.82
CA VAL A 71 9.47 14.72 -3.62
C VAL A 71 10.15 16.06 -3.83
N ARG A 72 10.43 16.42 -5.08
CA ARG A 72 11.04 17.70 -5.45
C ARG A 72 9.98 18.63 -6.01
N ASP A 73 9.85 19.81 -5.43
CA ASP A 73 9.02 20.87 -6.00
C ASP A 73 9.77 21.59 -7.14
N SER A 74 9.02 22.23 -8.00
CA SER A 74 9.44 23.09 -9.10
C SER A 74 10.40 24.21 -8.70
N ASP A 75 10.40 24.62 -7.42
CA ASP A 75 11.35 25.58 -6.84
C ASP A 75 12.74 24.98 -6.54
N GLY A 76 12.90 23.66 -6.73
CA GLY A 76 14.15 22.93 -6.54
C GLY A 76 14.36 22.37 -5.13
N ILE A 77 13.48 22.70 -4.17
CA ILE A 77 13.48 22.15 -2.80
C ILE A 77 12.93 20.72 -2.84
N SER A 78 13.55 19.82 -2.08
CA SER A 78 13.11 18.44 -1.97
C SER A 78 12.69 18.11 -0.54
N LEU A 79 11.51 17.50 -0.38
CA LEU A 79 11.06 16.86 0.83
C LEU A 79 11.43 15.38 0.77
N LEU A 80 12.14 14.90 1.79
CA LEU A 80 12.41 13.47 1.97
C LEU A 80 11.35 12.91 2.90
N LEU A 81 10.50 12.02 2.37
CA LEU A 81 9.56 11.23 3.12
C LEU A 81 10.24 9.91 3.47
N TRP A 82 10.37 9.64 4.76
CA TRP A 82 10.91 8.40 5.32
C TRP A 82 9.83 7.64 6.07
N ASP A 83 9.91 6.32 6.00
CA ASP A 83 9.17 5.46 6.90
C ASP A 83 9.72 5.63 8.33
N GLU A 84 8.85 6.03 9.25
CA GLU A 84 9.20 6.30 10.65
C GLU A 84 9.74 5.06 11.38
N SER A 85 9.38 3.85 10.93
CA SER A 85 9.90 2.60 11.50
C SER A 85 11.38 2.32 11.18
N VAL A 86 11.98 3.08 10.26
CA VAL A 86 13.39 3.00 9.88
C VAL A 86 14.26 3.98 10.69
N ASN A 87 13.62 4.80 11.53
CA ASN A 87 14.32 5.70 12.45
C ASN A 87 14.68 4.93 13.73
N GLU A 88 15.87 4.31 13.78
CA GLU A 88 16.33 3.57 14.97
C GLU A 88 16.79 4.50 16.13
N ASP A 89 16.83 5.82 15.92
CA ASP A 89 17.55 6.77 16.79
C ASP A 89 16.69 7.91 17.42
N TYR A 90 15.36 7.77 17.51
CA TYR A 90 14.50 8.73 18.26
C TYR A 90 13.70 8.09 19.39
#